data_AF-A0A7Y5VCW2-F1
#
_entry.id   AF-A0A7Y5VCW2-F1
#
_cell.length_a   1.000
_cell.length_b   1.000
_cell.length_c   1.000
_cell.angle_alpha   90.00
_cell.angle_beta   90.00
_cell.angle_gamma   90.00
#
_symmetry.space_group_name_H-M   'P 1'
#
loop_
_entity.id
_entity.type
_entity.pdbx_description
1 polymer ?
#
loop_
_entity_poly.entity_id
_entity_poly.type
_entity_poly.pdbx_seq_one_letter_code
_entity_poly.pdbx_strand_id
1 'polypeptide(L)'
;MKKEQFPCDVTLLELIRSATPEPAFRLCLKKYEAEKRTHTSLRFLGASSTDAEDFCQEALMHFYLHLRSGKFTVLFEGCLINNLLAIAANLWRKEIRMRKRLTNRIEQIEKDGNACCDTPDLSHFETQQTNELEVATMTCLQNLSTTNRMLIEGFYLQNKTYQELADALYNSKNPNVAKQRSYIVRGTLKREVMRKMAV
;
A
#
# COMPACT_ATOMS: atom_id res chain seq x y z
N MET A 1 -15.21 29.14 24.91
CA MET A 1 -15.04 27.73 24.52
C MET A 1 -13.77 27.20 25.18
N LYS A 2 -13.86 26.21 26.08
CA LYS A 2 -12.67 25.55 26.63
C LYS A 2 -11.99 24.81 25.47
N LYS A 3 -10.72 25.11 25.16
CA LYS A 3 -9.93 24.26 24.26
C LYS A 3 -9.87 22.88 24.92
N GLU A 4 -10.49 21.88 24.30
CA GLU A 4 -10.25 20.49 24.70
C GLU A 4 -8.75 20.23 24.51
N GLN A 5 -8.05 20.06 25.63
CA GLN A 5 -6.62 19.81 25.62
C GLN A 5 -6.42 18.32 25.38
N PHE A 6 -6.14 17.95 24.12
CA PHE A 6 -5.79 16.58 23.79
C PHE A 6 -4.41 16.21 24.37
N PRO A 7 -4.20 14.96 24.80
CA PRO A 7 -2.88 14.50 25.21
C PRO A 7 -1.88 14.59 24.04
N CYS A 8 -0.59 14.70 24.37
CA CYS A 8 0.47 14.67 23.37
C CYS A 8 0.52 13.30 22.68
N ASP A 9 1.12 13.26 21.49
CA ASP A 9 1.14 12.07 20.65
C ASP A 9 1.83 10.88 21.33
N VAL A 10 2.85 11.14 22.17
CA VAL A 10 3.57 10.11 22.93
C VAL A 10 2.65 9.43 23.94
N THR A 11 1.93 10.21 24.75
CA THR A 11 1.00 9.68 25.74
C THR A 11 -0.16 8.92 25.08
N LEU A 12 -0.67 9.41 23.95
CA LEU A 12 -1.69 8.69 23.17
C LEU A 12 -1.19 7.33 22.68
N LEU A 13 0.05 7.28 22.16
CA LEU A 13 0.63 6.03 21.69
C LEU A 13 0.83 5.01 22.82
N GLU A 14 1.32 5.45 23.98
CA GLU A 14 1.49 4.60 25.16
C GLU A 14 0.15 4.03 25.65
N LEU A 15 -0.89 4.86 25.70
CA LEU A 15 -2.23 4.43 26.09
C LEU A 15 -2.83 3.43 25.09
N ILE A 16 -2.61 3.61 23.79
CA ILE A 16 -3.07 2.67 22.74
C ILE A 16 -2.33 1.33 22.82
N ARG A 17 -1.10 1.31 23.33
CA ARG A 17 -0.31 0.09 23.54
C ARG A 17 -0.62 -0.61 24.86
N SER A 18 -1.27 0.08 25.80
CA SER A 18 -1.68 -0.48 27.09
C SER A 18 -2.84 -1.48 26.95
N ALA A 19 -3.16 -2.20 28.04
CA ALA A 19 -4.17 -3.26 28.05
C ALA A 19 -5.60 -2.81 27.72
N THR A 20 -5.89 -1.50 27.75
CA THR A 20 -7.21 -0.92 27.40
C THR A 20 -7.08 0.11 26.26
N PRO A 21 -6.98 -0.33 24.99
CA PRO A 21 -6.70 0.56 23.86
C PRO A 21 -7.93 1.40 23.43
N GLU A 22 -9.13 0.96 23.78
CA GLU A 22 -10.38 1.53 23.26
C GLU A 22 -10.63 3.00 23.67
N PRO A 23 -10.46 3.41 24.94
CA PRO A 23 -10.63 4.81 25.35
C PRO A 23 -9.58 5.73 24.71
N ALA A 24 -8.34 5.25 24.62
CA ALA A 24 -7.23 5.97 24.02
C ALA A 24 -7.43 6.19 22.53
N PHE A 25 -7.94 5.17 21.83
CA PHE A 25 -8.28 5.27 20.42
C PHE A 25 -9.45 6.22 20.16
N ARG A 26 -10.49 6.21 21.00
CA ARG A 26 -11.58 7.21 20.92
C ARG A 26 -11.07 8.65 21.09
N LEU A 27 -10.13 8.87 22.00
CA LEU A 27 -9.47 10.18 22.16
C LEU A 27 -8.69 10.58 20.91
N CYS A 28 -7.97 9.63 20.31
CA CYS A 28 -7.27 9.83 19.04
C CYS A 28 -8.25 10.20 17.92
N LEU A 29 -9.35 9.46 17.77
CA LEU A 29 -10.43 9.75 16.81
C LEU A 29 -11.00 11.16 16.99
N LYS A 30 -11.33 11.57 18.21
CA LYS A 30 -11.81 12.92 18.50
C LYS A 30 -10.81 14.00 18.12
N LYS A 31 -9.51 13.78 18.42
CA LYS A 31 -8.42 14.69 18.00
C LYS A 31 -8.39 14.83 16.47
N TYR A 32 -8.57 13.73 15.75
CA TYR A 32 -8.59 13.73 14.28
C TYR A 32 -9.82 14.39 13.66
N GLU A 33 -11.01 14.08 14.17
CA GLU A 33 -12.26 14.68 13.73
C GLU A 33 -12.26 16.20 13.93
N ALA A 34 -11.67 16.67 15.04
CA ALA A 34 -11.53 18.10 15.31
C ALA A 34 -10.59 18.81 14.32
N GLU A 35 -9.51 18.14 13.89
CA GLU A 35 -8.52 18.78 13.00
C GLU A 35 -8.96 18.82 11.53
N LYS A 36 -9.83 17.90 11.07
CA LYS A 36 -10.30 17.75 9.66
C LYS A 36 -9.19 17.77 8.58
N ARG A 37 -7.91 17.70 8.96
CA ARG A 37 -6.76 17.82 8.06
C ARG A 37 -6.72 16.71 7.03
N THR A 38 -7.08 15.48 7.43
CA THR A 38 -7.09 14.31 6.55
C THR A 38 -8.12 14.43 5.44
N HIS A 39 -9.34 14.82 5.79
CA HIS A 39 -10.41 15.05 4.82
C HIS A 39 -10.05 16.16 3.83
N THR A 40 -9.58 17.30 4.35
CA THR A 40 -9.13 18.42 3.51
C THR A 40 -7.98 18.04 2.58
N SER A 41 -7.02 17.25 3.06
CA SER A 41 -5.87 16.81 2.26
C SER A 41 -6.27 15.85 1.13
N LEU A 42 -7.23 14.96 1.37
CA LEU A 42 -7.78 14.09 0.33
C LEU A 42 -8.52 14.88 -0.75
N ARG A 43 -9.27 15.92 -0.35
CA ARG A 43 -9.92 16.82 -1.30
C ARG A 43 -8.92 17.58 -2.18
N PHE A 44 -7.80 18.04 -1.61
CA PHE A 44 -6.71 18.63 -2.40
C PHE A 44 -6.07 17.63 -3.38
N LEU A 45 -6.11 16.35 -3.07
CA LEU A 45 -5.67 15.28 -3.98
C LEU A 45 -6.74 14.87 -5.01
N GLY A 46 -7.87 15.58 -5.07
CA GLY A 46 -8.93 15.35 -6.04
C GLY A 46 -10.01 14.35 -5.62
N ALA A 47 -10.05 13.92 -4.36
CA ALA A 47 -11.15 13.09 -3.85
C ALA A 47 -12.46 13.89 -3.76
N SER A 48 -13.58 13.25 -4.09
CA SER A 48 -14.91 13.78 -3.78
C SER A 48 -15.14 13.84 -2.26
N SER A 49 -16.21 14.50 -1.81
CA SER A 49 -16.50 14.53 -0.36
C SER A 49 -16.79 13.13 0.19
N THR A 50 -17.53 12.32 -0.57
CA THR A 50 -17.86 10.94 -0.20
C THR A 50 -16.62 10.06 -0.22
N ASP A 51 -15.80 10.13 -1.28
CA ASP A 51 -14.51 9.41 -1.31
C ASP A 51 -13.63 9.82 -0.12
N ALA A 52 -13.55 11.12 0.19
CA ALA A 52 -12.72 11.61 1.27
C ALA A 52 -13.17 11.06 2.64
N GLU A 53 -14.48 10.91 2.88
CA GLU A 53 -15.02 10.29 4.09
C GLU A 53 -14.66 8.80 4.15
N ASP A 54 -14.91 8.04 3.08
CA ASP A 54 -14.63 6.61 3.00
C ASP A 54 -13.14 6.30 3.22
N PHE A 55 -12.26 7.01 2.51
CA PHE A 55 -10.81 6.83 2.63
C PHE A 55 -10.27 7.33 3.97
N CYS A 56 -10.91 8.30 4.62
CA CYS A 56 -10.55 8.68 5.99
C CYS A 56 -10.86 7.54 6.97
N GLN A 57 -12.03 6.91 6.87
CA GLN A 57 -12.41 5.80 7.73
C GLN A 57 -11.50 4.59 7.52
N GLU A 58 -11.20 4.24 6.26
CA GLU A 58 -10.27 3.16 5.92
C GLU A 58 -8.86 3.47 6.47
N ALA A 59 -8.38 4.69 6.30
CA ALA A 59 -7.09 5.12 6.82
C ALA A 59 -7.00 5.02 8.35
N LEU A 60 -8.07 5.37 9.06
CA LEU A 60 -8.15 5.24 10.52
C LEU A 60 -8.06 3.77 10.96
N MET A 61 -8.68 2.84 10.23
CA MET A 61 -8.58 1.41 10.51
C MET A 61 -7.16 0.90 10.33
N HIS A 62 -6.51 1.24 9.20
CA HIS A 62 -5.10 0.89 8.97
C HIS A 62 -4.17 1.49 10.01
N PHE A 63 -4.42 2.75 10.38
CA PHE A 63 -3.66 3.45 11.40
C PHE A 63 -3.78 2.76 12.76
N TYR A 64 -4.97 2.38 13.18
CA TYR A 64 -5.20 1.61 14.41
C TYR A 64 -4.40 0.31 14.45
N LEU A 65 -4.49 -0.50 13.39
CA LEU A 65 -3.73 -1.74 13.27
C LEU A 65 -2.22 -1.49 13.31
N HIS A 66 -1.78 -0.41 12.68
CA HIS A 66 -0.38 -0.01 12.65
C HIS A 66 0.14 0.37 14.04
N LEU A 67 -0.61 1.18 14.81
CA LEU A 67 -0.24 1.56 16.17
C LEU A 67 -0.17 0.33 17.10
N ARG A 68 -1.14 -0.58 16.97
CA ARG A 68 -1.21 -1.83 17.74
C ARG A 68 -0.10 -2.83 17.44
N SER A 69 0.52 -2.74 16.26
CA SER A 69 1.61 -3.65 15.90
C SER A 69 2.89 -3.45 16.73
N GLY A 70 2.99 -2.37 17.51
CA GLY A 70 4.16 -2.02 18.30
C GLY A 70 5.35 -1.49 17.49
N LYS A 71 5.26 -1.49 16.14
CA LYS A 71 6.35 -1.06 15.25
C LYS A 71 6.40 0.45 15.01
N PHE A 72 5.37 1.18 15.41
CA PHE A 72 5.25 2.62 15.18
C PHE A 72 5.89 3.44 16.30
N THR A 73 6.82 4.35 16.01
CA THR A 73 7.46 5.21 17.02
C THR A 73 7.13 6.67 16.75
N VAL A 74 6.69 7.41 17.78
CA VAL A 74 6.54 8.87 17.70
C VAL A 74 7.91 9.52 17.74
N LEU A 75 8.22 10.33 16.73
CA LEU A 75 9.49 11.06 16.61
C LEU A 75 9.37 12.54 17.02
N PHE A 76 8.16 13.12 16.92
CA PHE A 76 7.85 14.52 17.21
C PHE A 76 6.33 14.70 17.39
N GLU A 77 5.89 15.82 17.95
CA GLU A 77 4.46 16.13 18.11
C GLU A 77 3.80 16.39 16.74
N GLY A 78 2.71 15.70 16.44
CA GLY A 78 2.07 15.69 15.12
C GLY A 78 2.51 14.52 14.24
N CYS A 79 3.36 13.62 14.75
CA CYS A 79 3.73 12.39 14.04
C CYS A 79 2.52 11.48 13.79
N LEU A 80 1.56 11.43 14.72
CA LEU A 80 0.36 10.61 14.58
C LEU A 80 -0.55 11.11 13.46
N ILE A 81 -0.81 12.42 13.38
CA ILE A 81 -1.62 13.02 12.28
C ILE A 81 -0.91 12.91 10.93
N ASN A 82 0.40 13.14 10.89
CA ASN A 82 1.17 13.03 9.65
C ASN A 82 1.20 11.59 9.13
N ASN A 83 1.27 10.60 10.01
CA ASN A 83 1.19 9.20 9.62
C ASN A 83 -0.19 8.85 9.06
N LEU A 84 -1.27 9.28 9.73
CA LEU A 84 -2.63 9.09 9.23
C LEU A 84 -2.84 9.74 7.85
N LEU A 85 -2.35 10.97 7.67
CA LEU A 85 -2.36 11.67 6.38
C LEU A 85 -1.62 10.89 5.29
N ALA A 86 -0.45 10.34 5.61
CA ALA A 86 0.33 9.55 4.68
C ALA A 86 -0.40 8.26 4.28
N ILE A 87 -1.07 7.58 5.23
CA ILE A 87 -1.89 6.39 4.97
C ILE A 87 -3.05 6.75 4.03
N ALA A 88 -3.84 7.77 4.37
CA ALA A 88 -4.99 8.22 3.57
C ALA A 88 -4.57 8.60 2.14
N ALA A 89 -3.51 9.40 1.99
CA ALA A 89 -3.01 9.80 0.68
C ALA A 89 -2.51 8.60 -0.15
N ASN A 90 -1.94 7.57 0.49
CA ASN A 90 -1.48 6.37 -0.21
C ASN A 90 -2.65 5.49 -0.67
N LEU A 91 -3.69 5.35 0.15
CA LEU A 91 -4.94 4.67 -0.23
C LEU A 91 -5.59 5.35 -1.43
N TRP A 92 -5.76 6.68 -1.38
CA TRP A 92 -6.33 7.43 -2.49
C TRP A 92 -5.49 7.34 -3.77
N ARG A 93 -4.16 7.45 -3.68
CA ARG A 93 -3.29 7.24 -4.86
C ARG A 93 -3.37 5.82 -5.41
N LYS A 94 -3.63 4.82 -4.56
CA LYS A 94 -3.85 3.44 -5.00
C LYS A 94 -5.17 3.36 -5.77
N GLU A 95 -6.22 3.99 -5.26
CA GLU A 95 -7.52 4.08 -5.91
C GLU A 95 -7.45 4.77 -7.27
N ILE A 96 -6.84 5.96 -7.36
CA ILE A 96 -6.63 6.65 -8.65
C ILE A 96 -5.93 5.74 -9.66
N ARG A 97 -4.92 4.99 -9.21
CA ARG A 97 -4.19 4.04 -10.08
C ARG A 97 -5.06 2.88 -10.53
N MET A 98 -5.99 2.40 -9.69
CA MET A 98 -6.95 1.37 -10.07
C MET A 98 -7.97 1.90 -11.07
N ARG A 99 -8.61 3.04 -10.77
CA ARG A 99 -9.56 3.71 -11.67
C ARG A 99 -8.96 3.95 -13.05
N LYS A 100 -7.73 4.49 -13.11
CA LYS A 100 -7.02 4.72 -14.38
C LYS A 100 -6.77 3.44 -15.18
N ARG A 101 -6.42 2.33 -14.52
CA ARG A 101 -6.23 1.04 -15.20
C ARG A 101 -7.55 0.51 -15.77
N LEU A 102 -8.65 0.66 -15.02
CA LEU A 102 -9.97 0.26 -15.47
C LEU A 102 -10.41 1.08 -16.68
N THR A 103 -10.26 2.40 -16.63
CA THR A 103 -10.57 3.29 -17.77
C THR A 103 -9.75 2.91 -19.00
N ASN A 104 -8.44 2.71 -18.85
CA ASN A 104 -7.59 2.28 -19.96
C ASN A 104 -8.05 0.94 -20.56
N ARG A 105 -8.54 0.00 -19.74
CA ARG A 105 -9.08 -1.28 -20.20
C ARG A 105 -10.38 -1.10 -20.97
N ILE A 106 -11.30 -0.27 -20.47
CA ILE A 106 -12.56 0.05 -21.18
C ILE A 106 -12.25 0.69 -22.52
N GLU A 107 -11.36 1.68 -22.55
CA GLU A 107 -10.92 2.32 -23.80
C GLU A 107 -10.24 1.35 -24.77
N GLN A 108 -9.51 0.35 -24.26
CA GLN A 108 -8.93 -0.71 -25.10
C GLN A 108 -10.01 -1.61 -25.69
N ILE A 109 -10.99 -2.05 -24.88
CA ILE A 109 -12.13 -2.85 -25.34
C ILE A 109 -12.93 -2.09 -26.41
N GLU A 110 -13.18 -0.79 -26.20
CA GLU A 110 -13.88 0.06 -27.17
C GLU A 110 -13.09 0.27 -28.48
N LYS A 111 -11.75 0.27 -28.41
CA LYS A 111 -10.86 0.41 -29.58
C LYS A 111 -10.65 -0.91 -30.33
N ASP A 112 -10.62 -2.04 -29.62
CA ASP A 112 -10.32 -3.37 -30.17
C ASP A 112 -11.53 -4.01 -30.85
N GLY A 113 -12.73 -3.44 -30.71
CA GLY A 113 -13.69 -3.48 -31.80
C GLY A 113 -15.16 -3.55 -31.40
N ASN A 114 -15.92 -3.13 -32.40
CA ASN A 114 -17.30 -3.43 -32.73
C ASN A 114 -17.60 -4.96 -32.76
N ALA A 115 -17.22 -5.70 -31.72
CA ALA A 115 -17.45 -7.12 -31.57
C ALA A 115 -18.54 -7.33 -30.53
N CYS A 116 -19.73 -7.62 -31.06
CA CYS A 116 -20.85 -8.33 -30.44
C CYS A 116 -21.10 -8.10 -28.94
N CYS A 117 -22.25 -7.48 -28.68
CA CYS A 117 -23.18 -7.91 -27.65
C CYS A 117 -23.30 -9.44 -27.59
N ASP A 118 -22.43 -10.06 -26.79
CA ASP A 118 -22.61 -11.31 -26.08
C ASP A 118 -21.67 -11.21 -24.89
N THR A 119 -22.22 -11.16 -23.68
CA THR A 119 -21.43 -11.16 -22.44
C THR A 119 -20.52 -12.39 -22.43
N PRO A 120 -19.20 -12.26 -22.69
CA PRO A 120 -18.31 -13.38 -22.53
C PRO A 120 -18.15 -13.57 -21.03
N ASP A 121 -18.26 -14.80 -20.58
CA ASP A 121 -18.05 -15.21 -19.19
C ASP A 121 -16.71 -14.60 -18.69
N LEU A 122 -16.81 -13.51 -17.92
CA LEU A 122 -15.68 -12.73 -17.42
C LEU A 122 -14.65 -13.62 -16.69
N SER A 123 -15.13 -14.73 -16.12
CA SER A 123 -14.31 -15.73 -15.43
C SER A 123 -13.27 -16.39 -16.34
N HIS A 124 -13.60 -16.68 -17.60
CA HIS A 124 -12.71 -17.44 -18.49
C HIS A 124 -11.58 -16.56 -19.05
N PHE A 125 -11.89 -15.28 -19.34
CA PHE A 125 -10.91 -14.29 -19.80
C PHE A 125 -10.02 -13.79 -18.66
N GLU A 126 -10.58 -13.59 -17.46
CA GLU A 126 -9.78 -13.29 -16.25
C GLU A 126 -8.81 -14.42 -15.94
N THR A 127 -9.26 -15.68 -16.02
CA THR A 127 -8.40 -16.86 -15.78
C THR A 127 -7.28 -16.98 -16.82
N GLN A 128 -7.55 -16.65 -18.09
CA GLN A 128 -6.53 -16.68 -19.13
C GLN A 128 -5.49 -15.56 -18.97
N GLN A 129 -5.94 -14.34 -18.67
CA GLN A 129 -5.06 -13.20 -18.42
C GLN A 129 -4.21 -13.39 -17.15
N THR A 130 -4.76 -14.04 -16.10
CA THR A 130 -3.97 -14.41 -14.91
C THR A 130 -2.92 -15.46 -15.25
N ASN A 131 -3.24 -16.47 -16.07
CA ASN A 131 -2.29 -17.50 -16.48
C ASN A 131 -1.15 -16.90 -17.32
N GLU A 132 -1.45 -16.01 -18.27
CA GLU A 132 -0.43 -15.34 -19.09
C GLU A 132 0.48 -14.43 -18.24
N LEU A 133 -0.10 -13.70 -17.29
CA LEU A 133 0.66 -12.89 -16.34
C LEU A 133 1.55 -13.75 -15.44
N GLU A 134 1.05 -14.89 -14.96
CA GLU A 134 1.82 -15.83 -14.15
C GLU A 134 2.99 -16.43 -14.92
N VAL A 135 2.75 -16.90 -16.15
CA VAL A 135 3.79 -17.45 -17.03
C VAL A 135 4.85 -16.38 -17.36
N ALA A 136 4.43 -15.16 -17.69
CA ALA A 136 5.34 -14.05 -17.95
C ALA A 136 6.17 -13.71 -16.71
N THR A 137 5.54 -13.66 -15.53
CA THR A 137 6.21 -13.37 -14.25
C THR A 137 7.23 -14.45 -13.91
N MET A 138 6.87 -15.74 -14.04
CA MET A 138 7.78 -16.86 -13.79
C MET A 138 8.97 -16.85 -14.75
N THR A 139 8.72 -16.60 -16.02
CA THR A 139 9.80 -16.49 -17.02
C THR A 139 10.76 -15.34 -16.69
N CYS A 140 10.23 -14.18 -16.32
CA CYS A 140 11.06 -13.04 -15.94
C CYS A 140 11.82 -13.28 -14.62
N LEU A 141 11.24 -13.99 -13.66
CA LEU A 141 11.93 -14.40 -12.42
C LEU A 141 13.09 -15.36 -12.70
N GLN A 142 12.92 -16.31 -13.62
CA GLN A 142 13.98 -17.23 -14.05
C GLN A 142 15.13 -16.49 -14.75
N ASN A 143 14.86 -15.37 -15.42
CA ASN A 143 15.90 -14.55 -16.05
C ASN A 143 16.64 -13.61 -15.08
N LEU A 144 16.19 -13.50 -13.83
CA LEU A 144 16.96 -12.77 -12.80
C LEU A 144 18.21 -13.56 -12.41
N SER A 145 19.30 -12.84 -12.11
CA SER A 145 20.48 -13.38 -11.45
C SER A 145 20.10 -14.09 -10.14
N THR A 146 20.75 -15.20 -9.82
CA THR A 146 20.47 -16.06 -8.64
C THR A 146 20.24 -15.27 -7.36
N THR A 147 21.13 -14.32 -7.03
CA THR A 147 21.01 -13.48 -5.83
C THR A 147 19.73 -12.63 -5.80
N ASN A 148 19.34 -12.04 -6.94
CA ASN A 148 18.13 -11.23 -7.04
C ASN A 148 16.86 -12.10 -7.00
N ARG A 149 16.91 -13.31 -7.54
CA ARG A 149 15.80 -14.26 -7.48
C ARG A 149 15.56 -14.72 -6.05
N MET A 150 16.63 -15.17 -5.37
CA MET A 150 16.58 -15.57 -3.96
C MET A 150 16.12 -14.43 -3.04
N LEU A 151 16.44 -13.18 -3.38
CA LEU A 151 15.94 -12.01 -2.64
C LEU A 151 14.41 -11.89 -2.73
N ILE A 152 13.85 -12.06 -3.92
CA ILE A 152 12.40 -11.95 -4.16
C ILE A 152 11.67 -13.16 -3.59
N GLU A 153 12.15 -14.37 -3.86
CA GLU A 153 11.58 -15.62 -3.32
C GLU A 153 11.68 -15.65 -1.79
N GLY A 154 12.83 -15.28 -1.23
CA GLY A 154 13.03 -15.21 0.21
C GLY A 154 12.06 -14.26 0.90
N PHE A 155 11.77 -13.13 0.26
CA PHE A 155 10.82 -12.14 0.81
C PHE A 155 9.36 -12.56 0.65
N TYR A 156 8.95 -13.02 -0.53
CA TYR A 156 7.53 -13.27 -0.85
C TYR A 156 7.07 -14.70 -0.58
N LEU A 157 7.94 -15.70 -0.71
CA LEU A 157 7.60 -17.11 -0.52
C LEU A 157 8.02 -17.62 0.87
N GLN A 158 9.16 -17.14 1.38
CA GLN A 158 9.74 -17.62 2.64
C GLN A 158 9.52 -16.65 3.82
N ASN A 159 8.85 -15.51 3.60
CA ASN A 159 8.58 -14.48 4.62
C ASN A 159 9.82 -13.97 5.37
N LYS A 160 11.01 -14.03 4.76
CA LYS A 160 12.24 -13.55 5.39
C LYS A 160 12.24 -12.03 5.51
N THR A 161 12.77 -11.55 6.61
CA THR A 161 12.98 -10.12 6.86
C THR A 161 14.11 -9.58 5.98
N TYR A 162 14.10 -8.26 5.75
CA TYR A 162 15.20 -7.60 5.02
C TYR A 162 16.55 -7.73 5.72
N GLN A 163 16.56 -7.95 7.04
CA GLN A 163 17.78 -8.19 7.80
C GLN A 163 18.35 -9.58 7.50
N GLU A 164 17.54 -10.63 7.61
CA GLU A 164 17.96 -12.00 7.28
C GLU A 164 18.40 -12.13 5.82
N LEU A 165 17.73 -11.42 4.90
CA LEU A 165 18.11 -11.40 3.48
C LEU A 165 19.40 -10.61 3.23
N ALA A 166 19.65 -9.54 3.99
CA ALA A 166 20.88 -8.76 3.88
C ALA A 166 22.09 -9.57 4.36
N ASP A 167 21.94 -10.27 5.48
CA ASP A 167 22.96 -11.15 6.03
C ASP A 167 23.21 -12.34 5.11
N ALA A 168 22.17 -13.03 4.63
CA ALA A 168 22.31 -14.25 3.82
C ALA A 168 22.79 -14.02 2.38
N LEU A 169 22.43 -12.90 1.75
CA LEU A 169 22.72 -12.67 0.31
C LEU A 169 23.84 -11.68 0.05
N TYR A 170 24.09 -10.76 0.98
CA TYR A 170 25.02 -9.65 0.80
C TYR A 170 26.09 -9.58 1.90
N ASN A 171 26.09 -10.52 2.86
CA ASN A 171 26.97 -10.51 4.03
C ASN A 171 26.96 -9.15 4.75
N SER A 172 25.79 -8.50 4.78
CA SER A 172 25.64 -7.14 5.28
C SER A 172 24.64 -7.08 6.41
N LYS A 173 25.08 -6.55 7.56
CA LYS A 173 24.21 -6.28 8.71
C LYS A 173 23.21 -5.14 8.49
N ASN A 174 23.28 -4.45 7.33
CA ASN A 174 22.42 -3.32 7.02
C ASN A 174 21.20 -3.75 6.18
N PRO A 175 19.98 -3.79 6.75
CA PRO A 175 18.77 -4.23 6.05
C PRO A 175 18.39 -3.31 4.88
N ASN A 176 18.90 -2.08 4.84
CA ASN A 176 18.62 -1.14 3.75
C ASN A 176 19.20 -1.62 2.42
N VAL A 177 20.30 -2.39 2.43
CA VAL A 177 20.92 -2.93 1.22
C VAL A 177 19.94 -3.88 0.51
N ALA A 178 19.37 -4.84 1.24
CA ALA A 178 18.37 -5.76 0.72
C ALA A 178 17.07 -5.03 0.31
N LYS A 179 16.64 -4.03 1.08
CA LYS A 179 15.44 -3.23 0.77
C LYS A 179 15.59 -2.43 -0.53
N GLN A 180 16.70 -1.71 -0.69
CA GLN A 180 16.99 -0.92 -1.89
C GLN A 180 17.12 -1.84 -3.11
N ARG A 181 17.82 -2.96 -2.97
CA ARG A 181 17.94 -3.95 -4.05
C ARG A 181 16.60 -4.57 -4.42
N SER A 182 15.77 -4.91 -3.43
CA SER A 182 14.41 -5.44 -3.64
C SER A 182 13.52 -4.45 -4.38
N TYR A 183 13.63 -3.15 -4.08
CA TYR A 183 12.94 -2.11 -4.83
C TYR A 183 13.36 -2.06 -6.31
N ILE A 184 14.67 -2.04 -6.58
CA ILE A 184 15.22 -2.01 -7.95
C ILE A 184 14.78 -3.26 -8.73
N VAL A 185 14.95 -4.44 -8.15
CA VAL A 185 14.63 -5.72 -8.80
C VAL A 185 13.14 -5.81 -9.12
N ARG A 186 12.25 -5.41 -8.20
CA ARG A 186 10.80 -5.36 -8.48
C ARG A 186 10.46 -4.37 -9.59
N GLY A 187 11.11 -3.22 -9.62
CA GLY A 187 10.94 -2.23 -10.69
C GLY A 187 11.34 -2.78 -12.06
N THR A 188 12.48 -3.47 -12.13
CA THR A 188 12.94 -4.13 -13.35
C THR A 188 12.02 -5.28 -13.75
N LEU A 189 11.67 -6.17 -12.83
CA LEU A 189 10.76 -7.29 -13.08
C LEU A 189 9.43 -6.81 -13.63
N LYS A 190 8.85 -5.76 -13.03
CA LYS A 190 7.60 -5.15 -13.52
C LYS A 190 7.75 -4.63 -14.96
N ARG A 191 8.86 -3.97 -15.30
CA ARG A 191 9.08 -3.47 -16.67
C ARG A 191 9.20 -4.62 -17.67
N GLU A 192 9.96 -5.65 -17.34
CA GLU A 192 10.17 -6.81 -18.21
C GLU A 192 8.88 -7.62 -18.43
N VAL A 193 8.09 -7.82 -17.38
CA VAL A 193 6.77 -8.48 -17.48
C VAL A 193 5.83 -7.66 -18.37
N MET A 194 5.74 -6.35 -18.13
CA MET A 194 4.88 -5.48 -18.95
C MET A 194 5.36 -5.42 -20.42
N ARG A 195 6.66 -5.54 -20.68
CA ARG A 195 7.22 -5.62 -22.04
C ARG A 195 6.83 -6.94 -22.73
N LYS A 196 6.89 -8.06 -22.01
CA LYS A 196 6.49 -9.37 -22.54
C LYS A 196 4.99 -9.50 -22.79
N MET A 197 4.17 -8.78 -22.02
CA MET A 197 2.72 -8.76 -22.21
C MET A 197 2.25 -7.77 -23.30
N ALA A 198 3.14 -6.91 -23.80
CA ALA A 198 2.85 -5.91 -24.84
C ALA A 198 3.25 -6.37 -26.25
N VAL A 199 3.71 -7.61 -26.39
CA VAL A 199 4.05 -8.31 -27.64
C VAL A 199 3.05 -9.44 -27.82
#